data_AF-A0A521W6C7-F1
#
_entry.id   AF-A0A521W6C7-F1
#
_cell.length_a   1.000
_cell.length_b   1.000
_cell.length_c   1.000
_cell.angle_alpha   90.00
_cell.angle_beta   90.00
_cell.angle_gamma   90.00
#
_symmetry.space_group_name_H-M   'P 1'
#
loop_
_entity.id
_entity.type
_entity.pdbx_description
1 polymer ?
#
loop_
_entity_poly.entity_id
_entity_poly.type
_entity_poly.pdbx_seq_one_letter_code
_entity_poly.pdbx_strand_id
1 'polypeptide(L)' 'LRPILMTTGAMVLGALPLALATGAGAEARQAIGWVIVGGLLLGTVFTLFVIPTAYVLLVGRVAKAQAKLHEQVPHPAA' A
#
# COMPACT_ATOMS: atom_id res chain seq x y z
N LEU A 1 -10.78 -3.00 -4.62
CA LEU A 1 -10.73 -1.56 -4.23
C LEU A 1 -11.86 -1.14 -3.29
N ARG A 2 -13.11 -1.58 -3.49
CA ARG A 2 -14.24 -1.25 -2.60
C ARG A 2 -13.94 -1.34 -1.09
N PRO A 3 -13.28 -2.40 -0.57
CA PRO A 3 -12.98 -2.50 0.87
C PRO A 3 -11.86 -1.55 1.33
N ILE A 4 -10.83 -1.35 0.50
CA ILE A 4 -9.69 -0.48 0.81
C ILE A 4 -10.15 0.98 0.89
N LEU A 5 -10.96 1.42 -0.08
CA LEU A 5 -11.51 2.78 -0.07
C LEU A 5 -12.48 2.97 1.10
N MET A 6 -13.23 1.93 1.50
CA MET A 6 -14.13 1.99 2.65
C MET A 6 -13.38 2.15 3.97
N THR A 7 -12.29 1.40 4.20
CA THR A 7 -11.51 1.51 5.43
C THR A 7 -10.72 2.80 5.51
N THR A 8 -10.06 3.22 4.41
CA THR A 8 -9.35 4.51 4.35
C THR A 8 -10.35 5.66 4.55
N GLY A 9 -11.51 5.62 3.91
CA GLY A 9 -12.56 6.62 4.07
C GLY A 9 -13.07 6.74 5.50
N ALA A 10 -13.35 5.60 6.16
CA ALA A 10 -13.76 5.58 7.56
C ALA A 10 -12.70 6.19 8.49
N MET A 11 -11.42 5.88 8.29
CA MET A 11 -10.32 6.44 9.09
C MET A 11 -10.13 7.94 8.85
N VAL A 12 -10.19 8.40 7.59
CA VAL A 12 -10.05 9.82 7.26
C VAL A 12 -11.19 10.63 7.86
N LEU A 13 -12.43 10.15 7.74
CA LEU A 13 -13.59 10.80 8.36
C LEU A 13 -13.51 10.80 9.90
N GLY A 14 -13.00 9.72 10.50
CA GLY A 14 -12.77 9.64 11.94
C GLY A 14 -11.65 10.56 12.46
N ALA A 15 -10.63 10.83 11.63
CA ALA A 15 -9.53 11.75 11.96
C ALA A 15 -9.86 13.22 11.69
N LEU A 16 -10.88 13.50 10.87
CA LEU A 16 -11.32 14.84 10.50
C LEU A 16 -11.67 15.75 11.70
N PRO A 17 -12.45 15.31 12.72
CA PRO A 17 -12.71 16.14 13.89
C PRO A 17 -11.46 16.45 14.72
N LEU A 18 -10.45 15.57 14.68
CA LEU A 18 -9.17 15.81 15.35
C LEU A 18 -8.33 16.86 14.58
N ALA A 19 -8.34 16.77 13.25
CA ALA A 19 -7.66 17.71 12.36
C ALA A 19 -8.26 19.13 12.39
N LEU A 20 -9.54 19.25 12.74
CA LEU A 20 -10.27 20.52 12.86
C LEU A 20 -10.50 20.94 14.32
N ALA A 21 -9.95 20.21 15.30
CA ALA A 21 -10.17 20.49 16.72
C ALA A 21 -9.66 21.89 17.10
N THR A 22 -10.45 22.64 17.87
CA THR A 22 -10.07 23.96 18.39
C THR A 22 -10.13 23.97 19.92
N GLY A 23 -9.27 24.75 20.59
CA GLY A 23 -9.19 24.85 22.04
C GLY A 23 -7.80 24.52 22.62
N ALA A 24 -7.72 24.27 23.92
CA ALA A 24 -6.45 23.96 24.59
C ALA A 24 -5.82 22.67 24.03
N GLY A 25 -4.56 22.77 23.60
CA GLY A 25 -3.84 21.66 22.95
C GLY A 25 -4.32 21.35 21.52
N ALA A 26 -5.08 22.24 20.89
CA ALA A 26 -5.53 22.06 19.52
C ALA A 26 -4.38 21.95 18.52
N GLU A 27 -3.31 22.73 18.70
CA GLU A 27 -2.16 22.74 17.78
C GLU A 27 -1.55 21.33 17.63
N ALA A 28 -1.30 20.63 18.73
CA ALA A 28 -0.81 19.25 18.70
C ALA A 28 -1.81 18.25 18.08
N ARG A 29 -3.12 18.42 18.35
CA ARG A 29 -4.17 17.53 17.80
C ARG A 29 -4.36 17.73 16.30
N GLN A 30 -4.37 18.98 15.86
CA GLN A 30 -4.44 19.36 14.45
C GLN A 30 -3.23 18.83 13.70
N ALA A 31 -2.02 19.00 14.24
CA ALA A 31 -0.78 18.49 13.64
C ALA A 31 -0.85 16.98 13.37
N ILE A 32 -1.19 16.17 14.40
CA ILE A 32 -1.36 14.73 14.24
C ILE A 32 -2.52 14.39 13.29
N GLY A 33 -3.64 15.10 13.37
CA GLY A 33 -4.80 14.90 12.51
C GLY A 33 -4.46 15.06 11.03
N TRP A 34 -3.74 16.13 10.67
CA TRP A 34 -3.30 16.37 9.30
C TRP A 34 -2.26 15.35 8.82
N VAL A 35 -1.35 14.92 9.69
CA VAL A 35 -0.39 13.84 9.36
C VAL A 35 -1.11 12.53 9.04
N ILE A 36 -2.12 12.16 9.82
CA ILE A 36 -2.90 10.92 9.60
C ILE A 36 -3.70 11.02 8.31
N VAL A 37 -4.43 12.13 8.10
CA VAL A 37 -5.25 12.33 6.88
C VAL A 37 -4.37 12.30 5.63
N GLY A 38 -3.28 13.08 5.62
CA GLY A 38 -2.35 13.12 4.50
C GLY A 38 -1.65 11.78 4.27
N GLY A 39 -1.17 11.15 5.34
CA GLY A 39 -0.47 9.87 5.29
C GLY A 39 -1.36 8.72 4.79
N LEU A 40 -2.62 8.67 5.22
CA LEU A 40 -3.58 7.66 4.76
C LEU A 40 -3.96 7.86 3.30
N LEU A 41 -4.22 9.10 2.87
CA LEU A 41 -4.56 9.38 1.47
C LEU A 41 -3.38 9.05 0.54
N LEU A 42 -2.18 9.58 0.85
CA LEU A 42 -0.99 9.33 0.06
C LEU A 42 -0.57 7.86 0.10
N GLY A 43 -0.58 7.25 1.28
CA GLY A 43 -0.20 5.85 1.48
C GLY A 43 -1.15 4.89 0.78
N THR A 44 -2.46 5.19 0.76
CA THR A 44 -3.44 4.37 0.02
C THR A 44 -3.18 4.43 -1.48
N VAL A 45 -2.97 5.62 -2.05
CA VAL A 45 -2.62 5.77 -3.47
C VAL A 45 -1.30 5.06 -3.78
N PHE A 46 -0.26 5.33 -2.98
CA PHE A 46 1.04 4.70 -3.16
C PHE A 46 0.95 3.18 -3.13
N THR A 47 0.26 2.60 -2.14
CA THR A 47 0.09 1.13 -2.02
C THR A 47 -0.66 0.55 -3.20
N LEU A 48 -1.74 1.20 -3.65
CA LEU A 48 -2.52 0.75 -4.80
C LEU A 48 -1.71 0.69 -6.10
N PHE A 49 -0.66 1.51 -6.26
CA PHE A 49 0.22 1.47 -7.43
C PHE A 49 1.47 0.61 -7.22
N VAL A 50 2.09 0.69 -6.04
CA VAL A 50 3.37 0.04 -5.76
C VAL A 50 3.23 -1.46 -5.59
N ILE A 51 2.20 -1.93 -4.88
CA ILE A 51 1.98 -3.37 -4.70
C ILE A 51 1.78 -4.12 -6.03
N PRO A 52 0.88 -3.71 -6.95
CA PRO A 52 0.75 -4.42 -8.21
C PRO A 52 2.00 -4.31 -9.09
N THR A 53 2.67 -3.15 -9.10
CA THR A 53 3.92 -2.98 -9.86
C THR A 53 5.01 -3.91 -9.34
N ALA A 54 5.20 -3.96 -8.02
CA ALA A 54 6.15 -4.86 -7.38
C ALA A 54 5.80 -6.33 -7.62
N TYR A 55 4.50 -6.69 -7.56
CA TYR A 55 4.03 -8.05 -7.83
C TYR A 55 4.38 -8.51 -9.24
N VAL A 56 4.07 -7.71 -10.27
CA VAL A 56 4.38 -8.04 -11.67
C VAL A 56 5.90 -8.18 -11.88
N LEU A 57 6.69 -7.29 -11.28
CA LEU A 57 8.16 -7.33 -11.38
C LEU A 57 8.77 -8.56 -10.68
N LEU A 58 8.23 -8.96 -9.53
CA LEU A 58 8.70 -10.13 -8.78
C LEU A 58 8.31 -11.43 -9.49
N VAL A 59 7.04 -11.57 -9.89
CA VAL A 59 6.55 -12.74 -10.62
C VAL A 59 7.31 -12.93 -11.93
N GLY A 60 7.54 -11.85 -12.68
CA GLY A 60 8.33 -11.91 -13.92
C GLY A 60 9.77 -12.38 -13.70
N ARG A 61 10.41 -12.01 -12.58
CA ARG A 61 11.76 -12.49 -12.23
C ARG A 61 11.76 -13.95 -11.81
N VAL A 62 10.79 -14.37 -11.00
CA VAL A 62 10.66 -15.76 -10.54
C VAL A 62 10.36 -16.69 -11.72
N ALA A 63 9.45 -16.31 -12.63
CA ALA A 63 9.13 -17.09 -13.83
C ALA A 63 10.36 -17.29 -14.74
N LYS A 64 11.18 -16.25 -14.96
CA LYS A 64 12.42 -16.37 -15.73
C LYS A 64 13.46 -17.26 -15.05
N ALA A 65 13.55 -17.21 -13.72
CA ALA A 65 14.45 -18.08 -12.97
C ALA A 65 14.04 -19.56 -13.06
N GLN A 66 12.74 -19.86 -12.99
CA GLN A 66 12.20 -21.22 -13.12
C GLN A 66 12.40 -21.81 -14.52
N ALA A 67 12.21 -21.00 -15.58
CA ALA A 67 12.45 -21.44 -16.97
C ALA A 67 13.91 -21.88 -17.19
N LYS A 68 14.88 -21.12 -16.65
CA LYS A 68 16.30 -21.51 -16.70
C LYS A 68 16.60 -22.82 -15.97
N LEU A 69 15.90 -23.10 -14.87
CA LEU A 69 16.10 -24.33 -14.10
C LEU A 69 15.55 -25.56 -14.85
N HIS A 70 14.37 -25.45 -15.48
CA HIS A 70 13.79 -26.55 -16.27
C HIS A 70 14.59 -26.85 -17.55
N GLU A 71 15.14 -25.84 -18.22
CA GLU A 71 16.00 -26.04 -19.40
C GLU A 71 17.33 -26.71 -19.03
N GLN A 72 17.77 -26.55 -17.78
CA GLN A 72 19.06 -27.05 -17.30
C GLN A 72 18.98 -28.44 -16.66
N VAL A 73 17.77 -28.99 -16.44
CA VAL A 73 17.60 -30.42 -16.09
C VAL A 73 17.65 -31.22 -17.39
N PRO A 74 18.74 -31.94 -17.70
CA PRO A 74 18.80 -32.77 -18.89
C PRO A 74 17.73 -33.84 -18.76
N HIS A 75 16.86 -33.94 -19.77
CA HIS A 75 15.96 -35.08 -19.89
C HIS A 75 16.83 -36.34 -19.79
N PRO A 76 16.56 -37.26 -18.83
CA PRO A 76 17.22 -38.54 -18.84
C PRO A 76 16.81 -39.22 -20.15
N ALA A 77 17.79 -39.42 -21.03
CA ALA A 77 17.63 -40.15 -22.27
C ALA A 77 16.97 -41.50 -21.95
N ALA A 78 15.71 -41.62 -22.38
CA ALA A 78 14.96 -42.87 -22.37
C ALA A 78 15.44 -43.78 -23.51
#